data_AF-A0A7I9WNB2-F1
#
_entry.id   AF-A0A7I9WNB2-F1
#
_cell.length_a   1.000
_cell.length_b   1.000
_cell.length_c   1.000
_cell.angle_alpha   90.00
_cell.angle_beta   90.00
_cell.angle_gamma   90.00
#
_symmetry.space_group_name_H-M   'P 1'
#
loop_
_entity.id
_entity.type
_entity.pdbx_description
1 polymer ?
#
loop_
_entity_poly.entity_id
_entity_poly.type
_entity_poly.pdbx_seq_one_letter_code
_entity_poly.pdbx_strand_id
1 'polypeptide(L)'
;MWLRWWPATPATFYGAGMTGKAKLQARRRAREAQARANEHRATRERENVEDAATYVVAVDKLREIDAWEVSRLAAVCEQVRREAETRRTEHRAASRAALTRMQRRGETLTMITELTGESVAVIRATLRRAPSAQDHTAPTIVAISGASDDATTSGVMVAVPTPVKDTPPHHQLP
;
A
#
# COMPACT_ATOMS: atom_id res chain seq x y z
N MET A 1 98.42 13.00 -36.02
CA MET A 1 97.66 14.22 -35.66
C MET A 1 96.48 13.78 -34.79
N TRP A 2 96.63 14.00 -33.49
CA TRP A 2 95.65 14.00 -32.39
C TRP A 2 94.85 12.72 -32.04
N LEU A 3 95.33 12.07 -30.97
CA LEU A 3 94.55 11.22 -30.08
C LEU A 3 93.38 12.01 -29.46
N ARG A 4 92.23 11.35 -29.29
CA ARG A 4 91.29 11.70 -28.22
C ARG A 4 90.83 10.43 -27.51
N TRP A 5 91.50 10.21 -26.39
CA TRP A 5 91.24 9.24 -25.34
C TRP A 5 89.82 9.44 -24.77
N TRP A 6 89.03 8.38 -24.65
CA TRP A 6 87.84 8.35 -23.79
C TRP A 6 88.26 7.65 -22.50
N PRO A 7 88.30 8.31 -21.33
CA PRO A 7 88.49 7.60 -20.09
C PRO A 7 87.22 6.80 -19.81
N ALA A 8 87.35 5.48 -19.87
CA ALA A 8 86.42 4.58 -19.20
C ALA A 8 86.41 4.93 -17.71
N THR A 9 85.36 5.62 -17.26
CA THR A 9 85.03 5.70 -15.84
C THR A 9 84.17 4.48 -15.49
N PRO A 10 84.68 3.49 -14.73
CA PRO A 10 83.81 2.57 -14.02
C PRO A 10 83.22 3.34 -12.84
N ALA A 11 82.15 4.09 -13.09
CA ALA A 11 81.30 4.55 -12.01
C ALA A 11 80.56 3.32 -11.50
N THR A 12 81.21 2.67 -10.52
CA THR A 12 80.64 1.75 -9.56
C THR A 12 79.16 2.06 -9.35
N PHE A 13 78.30 1.15 -9.82
CA PHE A 13 76.93 1.06 -9.34
C PHE A 13 77.04 0.71 -7.85
N TYR A 14 77.19 1.72 -7.00
CA TYR A 14 76.92 1.61 -5.57
C TYR A 14 75.42 1.43 -5.43
N GLY A 15 74.95 0.24 -5.78
CA GLY A 15 73.77 -0.32 -5.13
C GLY A 15 74.16 -0.47 -3.68
N ALA A 16 73.98 0.59 -2.88
CA ALA A 16 73.74 0.47 -1.45
C ALA A 16 72.44 -0.34 -1.32
N GLY A 17 72.58 -1.65 -1.50
CA GLY A 17 71.49 -2.60 -1.44
C GLY A 17 70.94 -2.51 -0.03
N MET A 18 69.74 -1.96 0.09
CA MET A 18 68.92 -2.05 1.29
C MET A 18 69.12 -3.45 1.88
N THR A 19 69.70 -3.53 3.10
CA THR A 19 70.13 -4.80 3.69
C THR A 19 68.97 -5.81 3.63
N GLY A 20 69.25 -7.11 3.49
CA GLY A 20 68.18 -8.12 3.34
C GLY A 20 67.07 -8.01 4.42
N LYS A 21 67.44 -7.56 5.63
CA LYS A 21 66.54 -7.24 6.73
C LYS A 21 65.70 -5.98 6.47
N ALA A 22 66.30 -4.88 5.98
CA ALA A 22 65.57 -3.66 5.63
C ALA A 22 64.58 -3.88 4.46
N LYS A 23 64.97 -4.67 3.44
CA LYS A 23 64.05 -5.07 2.36
C LYS A 23 62.88 -5.92 2.87
N LEU A 24 63.15 -6.84 3.79
CA LEU A 24 62.12 -7.66 4.43
C LEU A 24 61.15 -6.80 5.26
N GLN A 25 61.66 -5.83 6.04
CA GLN A 25 60.83 -4.91 6.80
C GLN A 25 59.99 -3.98 5.92
N ALA A 26 60.55 -3.49 4.80
CA ALA A 26 59.80 -2.69 3.83
C ALA A 26 58.63 -3.49 3.24
N ARG A 27 58.87 -4.76 2.85
CA ARG A 27 57.80 -5.66 2.37
C ARG A 27 56.76 -5.96 3.45
N ARG A 28 57.19 -6.12 4.70
CA ARG A 28 56.28 -6.33 5.84
C ARG A 28 55.39 -5.12 6.05
N ARG A 29 55.93 -3.90 6.09
CA ARG A 29 55.16 -2.66 6.24
C ARG A 29 54.21 -2.43 5.07
N ALA A 30 54.64 -2.72 3.84
CA ALA A 30 53.78 -2.64 2.66
C ALA A 30 52.60 -3.63 2.75
N ARG A 31 52.83 -4.87 3.20
CA ARG A 31 51.78 -5.87 3.41
C ARG A 31 50.83 -5.48 4.53
N GLU A 32 51.34 -4.97 5.65
CA GLU A 32 50.53 -4.52 6.78
C GLU A 32 49.68 -3.29 6.41
N ALA A 33 50.22 -2.35 5.63
CA ALA A 33 49.45 -1.22 5.10
C ALA A 33 48.35 -1.69 4.13
N GLN A 34 48.66 -2.65 3.26
CA GLN A 34 47.67 -3.24 2.35
C GLN A 34 46.60 -4.03 3.11
N ALA A 35 46.98 -4.78 4.15
CA ALA A 35 46.05 -5.53 4.99
C ALA A 35 45.05 -4.61 5.67
N ARG A 36 45.51 -3.51 6.29
CA ARG A 36 44.62 -2.50 6.90
C ARG A 36 43.68 -1.84 5.88
N ALA A 37 44.19 -1.52 4.68
CA ALA A 37 43.36 -0.97 3.61
C ALA A 37 42.32 -1.98 3.09
N ASN A 38 42.67 -3.28 3.06
CA ASN A 38 41.76 -4.36 2.71
C ASN A 38 40.70 -4.59 3.79
N GLU A 39 41.09 -4.59 5.07
CA GLU A 39 40.16 -4.71 6.20
C GLU A 39 39.13 -3.59 6.19
N HIS A 40 39.57 -2.34 6.03
CA HIS A 40 38.65 -1.21 5.96
C HIS A 40 37.69 -1.29 4.75
N ARG A 41 38.14 -1.79 3.60
CA ARG A 41 37.26 -2.08 2.46
C ARG A 41 36.28 -3.22 2.78
N ALA A 42 36.74 -4.28 3.41
CA ALA A 42 35.92 -5.44 3.74
C ALA A 42 34.82 -5.09 4.76
N THR A 43 35.11 -4.24 5.75
CA THR A 43 34.10 -3.74 6.70
C THR A 43 33.02 -2.95 5.97
N ARG A 44 33.42 -1.97 5.14
CA ARG A 44 32.46 -1.16 4.38
C ARG A 44 31.61 -2.01 3.43
N GLU A 45 32.20 -3.01 2.78
CA GLU A 45 31.43 -3.89 1.90
C GLU A 45 30.39 -4.70 2.67
N ARG A 46 30.73 -5.19 3.87
CA ARG A 46 29.77 -5.92 4.72
C ARG A 46 28.63 -5.02 5.17
N GLU A 47 28.94 -3.83 5.66
CA GLU A 47 27.95 -2.82 6.06
C GLU A 47 27.06 -2.43 4.88
N ASN A 48 27.65 -2.17 3.71
CA ASN A 48 26.90 -1.83 2.50
C ASN A 48 25.95 -2.96 2.06
N VAL A 49 26.37 -4.22 2.17
CA VAL A 49 25.52 -5.37 1.81
C VAL A 49 24.34 -5.50 2.79
N GLU A 50 24.59 -5.31 4.08
CA GLU A 50 23.54 -5.33 5.11
C GLU A 50 22.53 -4.19 4.93
N ASP A 51 23.02 -2.98 4.68
CA ASP A 51 22.19 -1.80 4.39
C ASP A 51 21.41 -1.98 3.08
N ALA A 52 22.03 -2.52 2.04
CA ALA A 52 21.36 -2.80 0.77
C ALA A 52 20.22 -3.82 0.94
N ALA A 53 20.45 -4.88 1.72
CA ALA A 53 19.41 -5.86 2.03
C ALA A 53 18.24 -5.20 2.78
N THR A 54 18.54 -4.39 3.79
CA THR A 54 17.53 -3.63 4.56
C THR A 54 16.75 -2.68 3.65
N TYR A 55 17.43 -1.96 2.77
CA TYR A 55 16.82 -1.02 1.83
C TYR A 55 15.86 -1.72 0.86
N VAL A 56 16.27 -2.83 0.24
CA VAL A 56 15.41 -3.57 -0.71
C VAL A 56 14.14 -4.05 -0.01
N VAL A 57 14.27 -4.62 1.19
CA VAL A 57 13.12 -5.07 1.97
C VAL A 57 12.18 -3.90 2.31
N ALA A 58 12.73 -2.75 2.72
CA ALA A 58 11.94 -1.58 3.04
C ALA A 58 11.17 -1.06 1.82
N VAL A 59 11.82 -0.96 0.66
CA VAL A 59 11.17 -0.54 -0.59
C VAL A 59 10.05 -1.49 -0.98
N ASP A 60 10.25 -2.80 -0.86
CA ASP A 60 9.21 -3.78 -1.18
C ASP A 60 8.02 -3.69 -0.22
N LYS A 61 8.25 -3.44 1.08
CA LYS A 61 7.17 -3.18 2.04
C LYS A 61 6.38 -1.92 1.70
N LEU A 62 7.07 -0.85 1.30
CA LEU A 62 6.39 0.39 0.89
C LEU A 62 5.50 0.15 -0.33
N ARG A 63 6.00 -0.57 -1.33
CA ARG A 63 5.20 -0.95 -2.51
C ARG A 63 3.99 -1.80 -2.16
N GLU A 64 4.14 -2.73 -1.21
CA GLU A 64 3.04 -3.55 -0.71
C GLU A 64 1.96 -2.69 -0.02
N ILE A 65 2.37 -1.73 0.80
CA ILE A 65 1.47 -0.78 1.46
C ILE A 65 0.74 0.07 0.42
N ASP A 66 1.45 0.61 -0.57
CA ASP A 66 0.85 1.42 -1.64
C ASP A 66 -0.19 0.61 -2.43
N ALA A 67 0.14 -0.64 -2.78
CA ALA A 67 -0.78 -1.53 -3.49
C ALA A 67 -2.01 -1.88 -2.64
N TRP A 68 -1.81 -2.09 -1.34
CA TRP A 68 -2.89 -2.33 -0.39
C TRP A 68 -3.80 -1.09 -0.25
N GLU A 69 -3.23 0.12 -0.14
CA GLU A 69 -4.00 1.35 -0.02
C GLU A 69 -4.89 1.56 -1.25
N VAL A 70 -4.31 1.45 -2.46
CA VAL A 70 -5.06 1.59 -3.72
C VAL A 70 -6.20 0.57 -3.79
N SER A 71 -5.92 -0.69 -3.46
CA SER A 71 -6.91 -1.77 -3.48
C SER A 71 -8.03 -1.51 -2.45
N ARG A 72 -7.66 -1.02 -1.27
CA ARG A 72 -8.60 -0.74 -0.19
C ARG A 72 -9.52 0.43 -0.54
N LEU A 73 -8.97 1.51 -1.08
CA LEU A 73 -9.74 2.66 -1.53
C LEU A 73 -10.70 2.28 -2.67
N ALA A 74 -10.23 1.50 -3.65
CA ALA A 74 -11.07 1.03 -4.73
C ALA A 74 -12.28 0.22 -4.21
N ALA A 75 -12.05 -0.71 -3.27
CA ALA A 75 -13.10 -1.50 -2.66
C ALA A 75 -14.14 -0.64 -1.91
N VAL A 76 -13.69 0.32 -1.11
CA VAL A 76 -14.58 1.22 -0.36
C VAL A 76 -15.35 2.13 -1.32
N CYS A 77 -14.69 2.69 -2.34
CA CYS A 77 -15.36 3.53 -3.33
C CYS A 77 -16.47 2.74 -4.06
N GLU A 78 -16.21 1.49 -4.44
CA GLU A 78 -17.22 0.66 -5.10
C GLU A 78 -18.39 0.34 -4.17
N GLN A 79 -18.12 0.01 -2.90
CA GLN A 79 -19.16 -0.21 -1.90
C GLN A 79 -20.04 1.04 -1.74
N VAL A 80 -19.44 2.21 -1.56
CA VAL A 80 -20.17 3.48 -1.41
C VAL A 80 -20.97 3.81 -2.66
N ARG A 81 -20.43 3.58 -3.86
CA ARG A 81 -21.14 3.79 -5.12
C ARG A 81 -22.37 2.88 -5.23
N ARG A 82 -22.22 1.60 -4.87
CA ARG A 82 -23.32 0.64 -4.87
C ARG A 82 -24.42 1.07 -3.90
N GLU A 83 -24.05 1.39 -2.66
CA GLU A 83 -25.00 1.84 -1.65
C GLU A 83 -25.71 3.15 -2.06
N ALA A 84 -24.95 4.12 -2.57
CA ALA A 84 -25.51 5.36 -3.08
C ALA A 84 -26.48 5.11 -4.25
N GLU A 85 -26.17 4.17 -5.14
CA GLU A 85 -27.08 3.85 -6.24
C GLU A 85 -28.35 3.15 -5.75
N THR A 86 -28.25 2.23 -4.78
CA THR A 86 -29.42 1.62 -4.12
C THR A 86 -30.34 2.69 -3.52
N ARG A 87 -29.79 3.62 -2.73
CA ARG A 87 -30.57 4.72 -2.14
C ARG A 87 -31.20 5.60 -3.23
N ARG A 88 -30.45 5.89 -4.30
CA ARG A 88 -30.98 6.66 -5.44
C ARG A 88 -32.11 5.92 -6.14
N THR A 89 -32.02 4.61 -6.34
CA THR A 89 -33.09 3.81 -6.96
C THR A 89 -34.33 3.78 -6.08
N GLU A 90 -34.18 3.60 -4.77
CA GLU A 90 -35.28 3.63 -3.81
C GLU A 90 -36.02 4.97 -3.83
N HIS A 91 -35.30 6.10 -3.76
CA HIS A 91 -35.93 7.42 -3.81
C HIS A 91 -36.62 7.71 -5.14
N ARG A 92 -36.06 7.24 -6.27
CA ARG A 92 -36.71 7.37 -7.58
C ARG A 92 -37.97 6.53 -7.66
N ALA A 93 -37.94 5.30 -7.14
CA ALA A 93 -39.12 4.42 -7.07
C ALA A 93 -40.22 5.05 -6.20
N ALA A 94 -39.86 5.55 -5.01
CA ALA A 94 -40.77 6.26 -4.12
C ALA A 94 -41.40 7.50 -4.77
N SER A 95 -40.59 8.30 -5.47
CA SER A 95 -41.05 9.49 -6.20
C SER A 95 -42.05 9.13 -7.29
N ARG A 96 -41.74 8.10 -8.10
CA ARG A 96 -42.64 7.60 -9.14
C ARG A 96 -43.94 7.05 -8.55
N ALA A 97 -43.86 6.30 -7.45
CA ALA A 97 -45.03 5.78 -6.76
C ALA A 97 -45.93 6.91 -6.24
N ALA A 98 -45.35 7.99 -5.69
CA ALA A 98 -46.08 9.17 -5.27
C ALA A 98 -46.81 9.84 -6.44
N LEU A 99 -46.11 10.11 -7.55
CA LEU A 99 -46.71 10.69 -8.76
C LEU A 99 -47.85 9.81 -9.32
N THR A 100 -47.67 8.49 -9.33
CA THR A 100 -48.72 7.54 -9.76
C THR A 100 -49.95 7.61 -8.86
N ARG A 101 -49.75 7.73 -7.53
CA ARG A 101 -50.87 7.90 -6.59
C ARG A 101 -51.61 9.23 -6.80
N MET A 102 -50.89 10.30 -7.13
CA MET A 102 -51.52 11.59 -7.49
C MET A 102 -52.37 11.48 -8.76
N GLN A 103 -51.83 10.87 -9.82
CA GLN A 103 -52.57 10.64 -11.06
C GLN A 103 -53.81 9.78 -10.85
N ARG A 104 -53.72 8.74 -10.00
CA ARG A 104 -54.88 7.90 -9.63
C ARG A 104 -55.97 8.67 -8.89
N ARG A 105 -55.64 9.79 -8.24
CA ARG A 105 -56.62 10.70 -7.61
C ARG A 105 -57.21 11.73 -8.58
N GLY A 106 -56.81 11.72 -9.85
CA GLY A 106 -57.31 12.63 -10.88
C GLY A 106 -56.45 13.88 -11.09
N GLU A 107 -55.30 14.00 -10.41
CA GLU A 107 -54.39 15.13 -10.60
C GLU A 107 -53.82 15.15 -12.02
N THR A 108 -53.94 16.30 -12.69
CA THR A 108 -53.33 16.51 -14.02
C THR A 108 -51.85 16.87 -13.88
N LEU A 109 -51.05 16.64 -14.93
CA LEU A 109 -49.62 16.98 -14.88
C LEU A 109 -49.37 18.45 -14.55
N THR A 110 -50.23 19.37 -15.00
CA THR A 110 -50.15 20.80 -14.70
C THR A 110 -50.37 21.10 -13.22
N MET A 111 -51.37 20.47 -12.59
CA MET A 111 -51.62 20.63 -11.15
C MET A 111 -50.47 20.05 -10.31
N ILE A 112 -49.88 18.94 -10.75
CA ILE A 112 -48.72 18.36 -10.08
C ILE A 112 -47.52 19.31 -10.18
N THR A 113 -47.26 19.94 -11.35
CA THR A 113 -46.17 20.93 -11.47
C THR A 113 -46.38 22.16 -10.60
N GLU A 114 -47.62 22.64 -10.48
CA GLU A 114 -47.95 23.75 -9.58
C GLU A 114 -47.72 23.38 -8.12
N LEU A 115 -48.04 22.14 -7.73
CA LEU A 115 -47.85 21.65 -6.36
C LEU A 115 -46.37 21.41 -6.01
N THR A 116 -45.58 20.85 -6.94
CA THR A 116 -44.19 20.46 -6.66
C THR A 116 -43.16 21.52 -7.03
N GLY A 117 -43.53 22.52 -7.84
CA GLY A 117 -42.61 23.49 -8.43
C GLY A 117 -41.68 22.90 -9.50
N GLU A 118 -41.90 21.65 -9.90
CA GLU A 118 -41.09 20.95 -10.90
C GLU A 118 -41.63 21.18 -12.32
N SER A 119 -40.78 21.01 -13.32
CA SER A 119 -41.23 21.11 -14.72
C SER A 119 -42.01 19.86 -15.18
N VAL A 120 -42.92 20.04 -16.13
CA VAL A 120 -43.67 18.92 -16.76
C VAL A 120 -42.71 17.88 -17.35
N ALA A 121 -41.56 18.33 -17.87
CA ALA A 121 -40.53 17.46 -18.42
C ALA A 121 -39.92 16.52 -17.36
N VAL A 122 -39.58 17.05 -16.18
CA VAL A 122 -39.02 16.26 -15.06
C VAL A 122 -40.03 15.24 -14.54
N ILE A 123 -41.28 15.64 -14.37
CA ILE A 123 -42.35 14.74 -13.91
C ILE A 123 -42.58 13.62 -14.92
N ARG A 124 -42.65 13.96 -16.21
CA ARG A 124 -42.81 12.97 -17.29
C ARG A 124 -41.61 12.03 -17.39
N ALA A 125 -40.39 12.53 -17.20
CA ALA A 125 -39.18 11.72 -17.18
C ALA A 125 -39.18 10.73 -16.00
N THR A 126 -39.56 11.19 -14.81
CA THR A 126 -39.69 10.34 -13.60
C THR A 126 -40.74 9.24 -13.79
N LEU A 127 -41.88 9.55 -14.42
CA LEU A 127 -42.92 8.55 -14.74
C LEU A 127 -42.52 7.59 -15.87
N ARG A 128 -41.65 8.01 -16.79
CA ARG A 128 -41.19 7.17 -17.91
C ARG A 128 -40.16 6.14 -17.47
N ARG A 129 -39.29 6.46 -16.50
CA ARG A 129 -38.20 5.60 -16.07
C ARG A 129 -38.73 4.27 -15.52
N ALA A 130 -38.45 3.15 -16.21
CA ALA A 130 -38.91 1.82 -15.80
C ALA A 130 -38.48 1.50 -14.36
N PRO A 131 -39.30 0.78 -13.58
CA PRO A 131 -38.86 0.24 -12.30
C PRO A 131 -37.71 -0.73 -12.57
N SER A 132 -36.52 -0.43 -12.06
CA SER A 132 -35.42 -1.40 -12.04
C SER A 132 -35.88 -2.61 -11.22
N ALA A 133 -35.76 -3.81 -11.77
CA ALA A 133 -36.33 -5.06 -11.26
C ALA A 133 -35.77 -5.58 -9.91
N GLN A 134 -35.33 -4.70 -9.01
CA GLN A 134 -34.76 -5.05 -7.70
C GLN A 134 -35.75 -4.84 -6.53
N ASP A 135 -37.00 -4.44 -6.80
CA ASP A 135 -37.98 -4.10 -5.75
C ASP A 135 -39.05 -5.20 -5.57
N HIS A 136 -38.65 -6.38 -5.09
CA HIS A 136 -39.61 -7.37 -4.53
C HIS A 136 -39.15 -7.86 -3.16
N THR A 137 -38.95 -6.93 -2.22
CA THR A 137 -39.09 -7.22 -0.79
C THR A 137 -39.84 -6.07 -0.15
N ALA A 138 -41.16 -6.21 -0.10
CA ALA A 138 -42.01 -5.36 0.71
C ALA A 138 -41.55 -5.45 2.18
N PRO A 139 -41.44 -4.32 2.91
CA PRO A 139 -41.21 -4.38 4.35
C PRO A 139 -42.48 -4.91 5.02
N THR A 140 -42.42 -6.16 5.48
CA THR A 140 -43.38 -6.72 6.45
C THR A 140 -43.32 -5.85 7.70
N ILE A 141 -44.40 -5.12 7.98
CA ILE A 141 -44.61 -4.41 9.24
C ILE A 141 -44.67 -5.48 10.33
N VAL A 142 -43.60 -5.61 11.12
CA VAL A 142 -43.63 -6.38 12.37
C VAL A 142 -44.21 -5.46 13.44
N ALA A 143 -45.46 -5.72 13.82
CA ALA A 143 -46.06 -5.14 15.01
C ALA A 143 -45.29 -5.65 16.23
N ILE A 144 -44.47 -4.79 16.84
CA ILE A 144 -43.87 -5.06 18.14
C ILE A 144 -44.95 -4.78 19.19
N SER A 145 -45.62 -5.85 19.61
CA SER A 145 -46.44 -5.86 20.80
C SER A 145 -45.50 -5.80 22.01
N GLY A 146 -45.66 -4.77 22.83
CA GLY A 146 -44.85 -4.57 24.03
C GLY A 146 -45.11 -5.66 25.07
N ALA A 147 -44.03 -6.22 25.61
CA ALA A 147 -44.01 -6.94 26.88
C ALA A 147 -42.58 -6.88 27.45
N SER A 148 -42.45 -6.02 28.47
CA SER A 148 -41.62 -6.10 29.68
C SER A 148 -40.20 -6.71 29.72
N ASP A 149 -39.35 -5.89 30.36
CA ASP A 149 -38.22 -6.18 31.27
C ASP A 149 -36.97 -6.83 30.63
N ASP A 150 -35.74 -6.41 30.84
CA ASP A 150 -35.12 -5.82 32.02
C ASP A 150 -33.81 -5.13 31.60
N ALA A 151 -33.37 -4.18 32.43
CA ALA A 151 -32.16 -3.40 32.22
C ALA A 151 -30.90 -4.23 32.53
N THR A 152 -29.90 -4.22 31.65
CA THR A 152 -28.49 -4.33 32.04
C THR A 152 -27.60 -3.67 31.00
N THR A 153 -27.03 -2.54 31.41
CA THR A 153 -25.92 -1.85 30.75
C THR A 153 -24.63 -2.62 31.03
N SER A 154 -23.90 -3.04 29.98
CA SER A 154 -22.43 -3.15 30.03
C SER A 154 -21.85 -3.33 28.63
N GLY A 155 -20.71 -2.67 28.43
CA GLY A 155 -20.18 -2.28 27.14
C GLY A 155 -19.53 -3.40 26.33
N VAL A 156 -19.66 -3.28 25.02
CA VAL A 156 -18.92 -4.08 24.05
C VAL A 156 -17.57 -3.40 23.80
N MET A 157 -16.52 -3.92 24.43
CA MET A 157 -15.15 -3.77 23.92
C MET A 157 -15.07 -4.51 22.58
N VAL A 158 -14.71 -3.79 21.52
CA VAL A 158 -14.34 -4.39 20.24
C VAL A 158 -12.98 -5.05 20.40
N ALA A 159 -12.96 -6.38 20.47
CA ALA A 159 -11.74 -7.18 20.45
C ALA A 159 -11.13 -7.15 19.03
N VAL A 160 -9.91 -6.62 18.95
CA VAL A 160 -9.01 -6.73 17.79
C VAL A 160 -8.51 -8.18 17.71
N PRO A 161 -8.62 -8.90 16.57
CA PRO A 161 -7.97 -10.19 16.43
C PRO A 161 -6.49 -10.00 16.08
N THR A 162 -5.60 -10.46 16.96
CA THR A 162 -4.16 -10.63 16.68
C THR A 162 -3.90 -11.88 15.84
N PRO A 163 -2.89 -11.88 14.96
CA PRO A 163 -2.56 -13.05 14.13
C PRO A 163 -1.90 -14.18 14.93
N VAL A 164 -2.32 -15.40 14.59
CA VAL A 164 -1.82 -16.69 15.10
C VAL A 164 -0.32 -16.83 14.83
N LYS A 165 0.43 -17.21 15.87
CA LYS A 165 1.85 -17.57 15.79
C LYS A 165 1.95 -19.06 15.47
N ASP A 166 2.45 -19.39 14.29
CA ASP A 166 2.74 -20.77 13.89
C ASP A 166 3.80 -21.40 14.81
N THR A 167 3.46 -22.56 15.35
CA THR A 167 4.36 -23.45 16.11
C THR A 167 5.20 -24.27 15.12
N PRO A 168 6.54 -24.34 15.24
CA PRO A 168 7.36 -25.18 14.37
C PRO A 168 7.22 -26.68 14.71
N PRO A 169 7.32 -27.59 13.74
CA PRO A 169 7.14 -29.02 13.96
C PRO A 169 8.32 -29.65 14.70
N HIS A 170 8.01 -30.54 15.65
CA HIS A 170 8.96 -31.38 16.37
C HIS A 170 9.77 -32.25 15.41
N HIS A 171 11.08 -32.04 15.35
CA HIS A 171 12.03 -33.00 14.80
C HIS A 171 12.14 -34.22 15.73
N GLN A 172 11.67 -35.38 15.29
CA GLN A 172 12.11 -36.67 15.83
C GLN A 172 13.44 -37.02 15.16
N LEU A 173 14.45 -37.29 15.99
CA LEU A 173 15.73 -37.89 15.59
C LEU A 173 15.56 -39.41 15.40
N PRO A 174 16.32 -40.03 14.48
CA PRO A 174 16.53 -41.48 14.47
C PRO A 174 17.47 -41.94 15.59
#